data_AF-A0A317JXJ5-F1
#
_entry.id   AF-A0A317JXJ5-F1
#
_cell.length_a   1.000
_cell.length_b   1.000
_cell.length_c   1.000
_cell.angle_alpha   90.00
_cell.angle_beta   90.00
_cell.angle_gamma   90.00
#
_symmetry.space_group_name_H-M   'P 1'
#
loop_
_entity.id
_entity.type
_entity.pdbx_description
1 polymer ?
#
loop_
_entity_poly.entity_id
_entity_poly.type
_entity_poly.pdbx_seq_one_letter_code
_entity_poly.pdbx_strand_id
1 'polypeptide(L)' 'MARRDIWLVFNGRLWRVRGRLGGDGGQEVSYDFPDEASARSMVDRMMKTSAGTWRDLTEAVRQEANRRRSH' A
#
# COMPACT_ATOMS: atom_id res chain seq x y z
N MET A 1 -6.43 -11.84 15.94
CA MET A 1 -6.40 -11.72 14.45
C MET A 1 -5.50 -10.56 14.10
N ALA A 2 -4.52 -10.80 13.23
CA ALA A 2 -3.46 -9.85 12.93
C ALA A 2 -3.87 -9.01 11.71
N ARG A 3 -4.09 -7.70 11.91
CA ARG A 3 -4.65 -6.79 10.89
C ARG A 3 -3.61 -6.47 9.82
N ARG A 4 -3.95 -6.68 8.55
CA ARG A 4 -3.02 -6.47 7.44
C ARG A 4 -3.49 -5.28 6.62
N ASP A 5 -2.64 -4.27 6.49
CA ASP A 5 -2.96 -3.03 5.79
C ASP A 5 -2.01 -2.88 4.59
N ILE A 6 -2.56 -2.59 3.42
CA ILE A 6 -1.79 -2.33 2.19
C ILE A 6 -2.20 -0.98 1.62
N TRP A 7 -1.23 -0.20 1.15
CA TRP A 7 -1.50 1.08 0.51
C TRP A 7 -0.47 1.42 -0.55
N LEU A 8 -0.93 2.14 -1.55
CA LEU A 8 -0.11 2.73 -2.60
C LEU A 8 0.09 4.23 -2.34
N VAL A 9 1.32 4.71 -2.47
CA VAL A 9 1.65 6.14 -2.36
C VAL A 9 2.49 6.60 -3.55
N PHE A 10 2.21 7.79 -4.07
CA PHE A 10 3.03 8.43 -5.10
C PHE A 10 3.87 9.54 -4.49
N ASN A 11 5.20 9.47 -4.63
CA ASN A 11 6.11 10.46 -4.06
C ASN A 11 6.46 11.62 -5.02
N GLY A 12 5.83 11.68 -6.19
CA GLY A 12 6.15 12.65 -7.24
C GLY A 12 7.11 12.13 -8.31
N ARG A 13 7.78 11.00 -8.07
CA ARG A 13 8.74 10.40 -9.01
C ARG A 13 8.54 8.90 -9.21
N LEU A 14 8.10 8.19 -8.17
CA LEU A 14 7.85 6.76 -8.13
C LEU A 14 6.58 6.47 -7.36
N TRP A 15 5.96 5.36 -7.72
CA TRP A 15 4.89 4.70 -7.00
C TRP A 15 5.48 3.74 -5.99
N ARG A 16 5.04 3.82 -4.73
CA ARG A 16 5.50 2.93 -3.67
C ARG A 16 4.32 2.20 -3.05
N VAL A 17 4.34 0.88 -3.13
CA VAL A 17 3.41 0.00 -2.43
C VAL A 17 3.99 -0.32 -1.07
N ARG A 18 3.21 -0.15 -0.01
CA ARG A 18 3.58 -0.56 1.35
C ARG A 18 2.55 -1.56 1.85
N GLY A 19 3.04 -2.66 2.43
CA GLY A 19 2.22 -3.64 3.11
C GLY A 19 2.71 -3.81 4.53
N ARG A 20 1.81 -3.69 5.51
CA ARG A 20 2.06 -4.00 6.91
C ARG A 20 1.35 -5.30 7.25
N LEU A 21 2.13 -6.34 7.55
CA LEU A 21 1.61 -7.59 8.10
C LEU A 21 1.38 -7.38 9.60
N GLY A 22 0.13 -7.30 10.06
CA GLY A 22 -0.14 -7.24 11.50
C GLY A 22 0.32 -8.51 12.20
N GLY A 23 0.76 -8.36 13.44
CA GLY A 23 1.29 -9.43 14.31
C GLY A 23 2.32 -8.85 15.29
N ASP A 24 2.60 -9.56 16.37
CA ASP A 24 3.70 -9.24 17.28
C ASP A 24 5.01 -9.42 16.50
N GLY A 25 5.63 -8.31 16.06
CA GLY A 25 6.74 -8.30 15.10
C GLY A 25 6.38 -7.89 13.66
N GLY A 26 5.24 -7.20 13.47
CA GLY A 26 4.69 -6.87 12.16
C GLY A 26 5.70 -6.33 11.14
N GLN A 27 5.96 -7.14 10.11
CA GLN A 27 6.91 -6.81 9.05
C GLN A 27 6.29 -5.83 8.06
N GLU A 28 6.98 -4.71 7.86
CA GLU A 28 6.66 -3.76 6.80
C GLU A 28 7.46 -4.11 5.56
N VAL A 29 6.76 -4.32 4.45
CA VAL A 29 7.36 -4.47 3.12
C VAL A 29 7.05 -3.24 2.28
N SER A 30 8.04 -2.79 1.50
CA SER A 30 7.90 -1.66 0.60
C SER A 30 8.46 -2.03 -0.77
N TYR A 31 7.71 -1.74 -1.83
CA TYR A 31 8.10 -1.97 -3.21
C TYR A 31 7.92 -0.66 -3.99
N ASP A 32 8.95 -0.24 -4.72
CA ASP A 32 8.89 0.92 -5.61
C ASP A 32 8.74 0.50 -7.07
N PHE A 33 7.99 1.31 -7.80
CA PHE A 33 7.65 1.13 -9.19
C PHE A 33 7.68 2.48 -9.91
N PRO A 34 8.13 2.53 -11.17
CA PRO A 34 8.05 3.75 -11.98
C PRO A 34 6.61 4.09 -12.37
N ASP A 35 5.75 3.09 -12.57
CA ASP A 35 4.38 3.26 -13.11
C ASP A 35 3.29 2.80 -12.14
N GLU A 36 2.13 3.45 -12.20
CA GLU A 36 0.97 3.12 -11.37
C GLU A 36 0.48 1.70 -11.63
N ALA A 37 0.43 1.28 -12.90
CA ALA A 37 -0.08 -0.03 -13.30
C ALA A 37 0.71 -1.19 -12.68
N SER A 38 2.04 -1.07 -12.65
CA SER A 38 2.95 -2.04 -12.02
C SER A 38 2.74 -2.09 -10.51
N ALA A 39 2.61 -0.93 -9.88
CA ALA A 39 2.34 -0.82 -8.46
C ALA A 39 0.98 -1.41 -8.08
N ARG A 40 -0.05 -1.17 -8.88
CA ARG A 40 -1.41 -1.69 -8.67
C ARG A 40 -1.48 -3.20 -8.87
N SER A 41 -0.71 -3.74 -9.81
CA SER A 41 -0.57 -5.20 -10.00
C SER A 41 0.08 -5.86 -8.79
N MET A 42 1.02 -5.19 -8.12
CA MET A 42 1.61 -5.69 -6.88
C MET A 42 0.61 -5.67 -5.72
N VAL A 43 -0.21 -4.63 -5.59
CA VAL A 43 -1.30 -4.58 -4.59
C VAL A 43 -2.25 -5.76 -4.78
N ASP A 44 -2.75 -5.97 -6.01
CA ASP A 44 -3.63 -7.10 -6.34
C ASP A 44 -2.98 -8.45 -5.99
N ARG A 45 -1.70 -8.63 -6.36
CA ARG A 45 -0.93 -9.83 -6.03
C ARG A 45 -0.83 -10.04 -4.53
N MET A 46 -0.50 -9.01 -3.75
CA MET A 46 -0.38 -9.11 -2.29
C MET A 46 -1.73 -9.45 -1.64
N MET A 47 -2.83 -8.87 -2.13
CA MET A 47 -4.18 -9.21 -1.70
C MET A 47 -4.53 -10.68 -1.99
N LYS A 48 -4.16 -11.21 -3.17
CA LYS A 48 -4.42 -12.60 -3.56
C LYS A 48 -3.54 -13.63 -2.84
N THR A 49 -2.29 -13.28 -2.53
CA THR A 49 -1.30 -14.24 -2.03
C THR A 49 -1.46 -14.56 -0.54
N SER A 50 -2.22 -13.76 0.21
CA SER A 50 -2.34 -13.96 1.65
C SER A 50 -3.67 -14.57 2.05
N ALA A 51 -3.59 -15.63 2.85
CA ALA A 51 -4.73 -16.34 3.44
C ALA A 51 -5.46 -15.54 4.54
N GLY A 52 -5.74 -14.24 4.35
CA GLY A 52 -6.52 -13.43 5.29
C GLY A 52 -6.85 -12.03 4.79
N THR A 53 -7.63 -11.29 5.58
CA THR A 53 -8.22 -9.99 5.22
C THR A 53 -7.17 -8.88 5.13
N TRP A 54 -6.60 -8.65 3.95
CA TRP A 54 -5.94 -7.37 3.67
C TRP A 54 -6.98 -6.27 3.55
N ARG A 55 -6.66 -5.11 4.13
CA ARG A 55 -7.42 -3.89 3.91
C ARG A 55 -6.67 -2.98 2.97
N ASP A 56 -7.29 -2.64 1.84
CA ASP A 56 -6.78 -1.59 0.96
C ASP A 56 -7.01 -0.24 1.62
N LEU A 57 -5.93 0.51 1.80
CA LEU A 57 -5.92 1.89 2.28
C LEU A 57 -5.44 2.85 1.19
N THR A 58 -5.33 2.39 -0.06
CA THR A 58 -4.86 3.20 -1.19
C THR A 58 -5.70 4.45 -1.36
N GLU A 59 -7.03 4.34 -1.31
CA GLU A 59 -7.91 5.51 -1.44
C GLU A 59 -7.76 6.49 -0.28
N ALA A 60 -7.69 5.99 0.95
CA ALA A 60 -7.52 6.81 2.15
C ALA A 60 -6.19 7.58 2.12
N VAL A 61 -5.09 6.91 1.75
CA VAL A 61 -3.77 7.52 1.60
C VAL A 61 -3.73 8.52 0.44
N ARG A 62 -4.43 8.23 -0.67
CA ARG A 62 -4.52 9.16 -1.81
C ARG A 62 -5.22 10.45 -1.43
N GLN A 63 -6.33 10.38 -0.69
CA GLN A 63 -7.04 11.56 -0.20
C GLN A 63 -6.16 12.39 0.74
N GLU A 64 -5.43 11.73 1.65
CA GLU A 64 -4.50 12.42 2.55
C GLU A 64 -3.33 13.09 1.78
N ALA A 65 -2.74 12.40 0.80
CA ALA A 65 -1.67 12.95 -0.03
C ALA A 65 -2.16 14.16 -0.84
N ASN A 66 -3.39 14.12 -1.36
CA ASN A 66 -3.99 15.26 -2.05
C ASN A 66 -4.20 16.44 -1.09
N ARG A 67 -4.69 16.18 0.12
CA ARG A 67 -4.87 17.20 1.16
C ARG A 67 -3.58 17.91 1.54
N ARG A 68 -2.46 17.18 1.62
CA ARG A 68 -1.13 17.73 1.94
C ARG A 68 -0.51 18.57 0.81
N ARG A 69 -0.96 18.41 -0.44
CA ARG A 69 -0.47 19.23 -1.57
C ARG A 69 -1.19 20.57 -1.70
N SER A 70 -2.34 20.73 -1.06
CA SER A 70 -3.16 21.95 -1.13
C SER A 70 -2.88 22.95 0.01
N HIS A 71 -1.78 22.80 0.75
CA HIS A 71 -1.46 23.61 1.92
C HIS A 71 -0.03 24.17 1.86
#